data_AF-A0A2T0BFI4-F1
#
_entry.id   AF-A0A2T0BFI4-F1
#
_cell.length_a   1.000
_cell.length_b   1.000
_cell.length_c   1.000
_cell.angle_alpha   90.00
_cell.angle_beta   90.00
_cell.angle_gamma   90.00
#
_symmetry.space_group_name_H-M   'P 1'
#
loop_
_entity.id
_entity.type
_entity.pdbx_description
1 polymer ?
#
loop_
_entity_poly.entity_id
_entity_poly.type
_entity_poly.pdbx_seq_one_letter_code
_entity_poly.pdbx_strand_id
1 'polypeptide(L)'
;MKVKIDIILGFLGSGKTTLINSILNSNKLKDESIVIIQQEIGTVKIIDNQVIIVEKKSSESIDENIIKEVISKFAPDRIIIELNGMDNVNELINSSYLDKICKINKIITTIDMKKANIYFLNMSDKIREHILNSDIIFLNNSSTMNRKQVASIKRNIKGVNEIAKVYLFSTLKNQEKAFSKNKINIMEDTSDNNAFYIILSLCLVLLISMLFASAKGFINLGIGTSYLKEFNRIFMGIFIETIPFIIIGGFISAIIQIFISEDAIARIFPKNVFLSCIVASVIGIIFPICDCGTIPVARGFLKKGLPLSVAVTFMLAAPIVNPIAIISTMYAFADMKEVVVYRVALGMIIAITVGLIMSRYSAKDVVTENIINCQCELCSGEYANTKNIFKKIKGVFLLAGDEFITVGKYMILGAFFSSIMQVAMSQNIIDLTSENKIISLLIMMAFAFVFSVCSTSDAFIGKSFLNNFPIGSVMGFLVVGPMIDIKNTMMLLGSFKKTFVVKLLSCITIISFILLMVIYL
;
A
#
# COMPACT_ATOMS: atom_id res chain seq x y z
N MET A 1 -8.13 -27.92 -38.15
CA MET A 1 -7.94 -27.52 -36.73
C MET A 1 -7.12 -26.23 -36.73
N LYS A 2 -7.31 -25.31 -35.76
CA LYS A 2 -6.45 -24.12 -35.66
C LYS A 2 -5.07 -24.53 -35.16
N VAL A 3 -4.02 -23.97 -35.77
CA VAL A 3 -2.62 -24.20 -35.36
C VAL A 3 -2.41 -23.64 -33.95
N LYS A 4 -1.79 -24.41 -33.05
CA LYS A 4 -1.51 -23.96 -31.68
C LYS A 4 -0.25 -23.11 -31.66
N ILE A 5 -0.27 -21.97 -30.97
CA ILE A 5 0.92 -21.13 -30.79
C ILE A 5 1.30 -21.11 -29.30
N ASP A 6 2.52 -21.52 -28.98
CA ASP A 6 3.14 -21.29 -27.68
C ASP A 6 4.19 -20.19 -27.80
N ILE A 7 4.10 -19.16 -26.96
CA ILE A 7 5.03 -18.03 -26.96
C ILE A 7 5.94 -18.16 -25.74
N ILE A 8 7.25 -18.15 -25.97
CA ILE A 8 8.27 -18.25 -24.92
C ILE A 8 9.00 -16.92 -24.81
N LEU A 9 8.83 -16.31 -23.64
CA LEU A 9 9.35 -15.00 -23.28
C LEU A 9 10.49 -15.11 -22.25
N GLY A 10 11.29 -14.06 -22.19
CA GLY A 10 12.39 -13.93 -21.24
C GLY A 10 13.58 -13.21 -21.83
N PHE A 11 14.37 -12.55 -20.99
CA PHE A 11 15.61 -11.90 -21.41
C PHE A 11 16.68 -12.92 -21.83
N LEU A 12 17.72 -12.43 -22.50
CA LEU A 12 18.84 -13.26 -22.93
C LEU A 12 19.44 -14.05 -21.76
N GLY A 13 19.60 -15.36 -21.95
CA GLY A 13 20.15 -16.27 -20.93
C GLY A 13 19.21 -16.59 -19.76
N SER A 14 17.92 -16.29 -19.84
CA SER A 14 16.93 -16.69 -18.80
C SER A 14 16.63 -18.20 -18.76
N GLY A 15 17.00 -18.93 -19.82
CA GLY A 15 16.76 -20.37 -19.96
C GLY A 15 15.66 -20.76 -20.95
N LYS A 16 15.26 -19.87 -21.87
CA LYS A 16 14.27 -20.11 -22.93
C LYS A 16 14.58 -21.36 -23.75
N THR A 17 15.76 -21.45 -24.35
CA THR A 17 16.20 -22.60 -25.16
C THR A 17 16.22 -23.91 -24.35
N THR A 18 16.61 -23.85 -23.07
CA THR A 18 16.59 -25.03 -22.17
C THR A 18 15.16 -25.50 -21.94
N LEU A 19 14.23 -24.58 -21.71
CA LEU A 19 12.81 -24.89 -21.57
C LEU A 19 12.24 -25.52 -22.84
N ILE A 20 12.56 -24.99 -24.03
CA ILE A 20 12.14 -25.55 -25.32
C ILE A 20 12.62 -26.99 -25.45
N ASN A 21 13.91 -27.24 -25.23
CA ASN A 21 14.48 -28.58 -25.27
C ASN A 21 13.79 -29.53 -24.27
N SER A 22 13.44 -29.06 -23.06
CA SER A 22 12.68 -29.86 -22.09
C SER A 22 11.26 -30.19 -22.55
N ILE A 23 10.59 -29.24 -23.22
CA ILE A 23 9.24 -29.43 -23.79
C ILE A 23 9.27 -30.49 -24.90
N LEU A 24 10.23 -30.40 -25.82
CA LEU A 24 10.38 -31.33 -26.94
C LEU A 24 10.74 -32.75 -26.49
N ASN A 25 11.56 -32.89 -25.44
CA ASN A 25 11.91 -34.20 -24.88
C ASN A 25 10.76 -34.87 -24.11
N SER A 26 9.65 -34.16 -23.87
CA SER A 26 8.50 -34.75 -23.17
C SER A 26 7.72 -35.68 -24.10
N ASN A 27 7.26 -36.82 -23.58
CA ASN A 27 6.47 -37.81 -24.34
C ASN A 27 5.11 -37.28 -24.84
N LYS A 28 4.73 -36.03 -24.55
CA LYS A 28 3.38 -35.48 -24.82
C LYS A 28 3.22 -34.82 -26.19
N LEU A 29 4.33 -34.50 -26.85
CA LEU A 29 4.32 -33.80 -28.14
C LEU A 29 4.86 -34.69 -29.27
N LYS A 30 4.99 -36.00 -29.03
CA LYS A 30 5.56 -36.97 -29.98
C LYS A 30 4.70 -37.22 -31.23
N ASP A 31 3.43 -36.83 -31.18
CA ASP A 31 2.47 -37.02 -32.28
C ASP A 31 2.08 -35.68 -32.93
N GLU A 32 2.70 -34.55 -32.55
CA GLU A 32 2.43 -33.23 -33.14
C GLU A 32 3.58 -32.83 -34.06
N SER A 33 3.27 -32.31 -35.25
CA SER A 33 4.25 -31.63 -36.11
C SER A 33 4.53 -30.22 -35.55
N ILE A 34 5.79 -29.93 -35.25
CA ILE A 34 6.18 -28.71 -34.53
C ILE A 34 7.13 -27.87 -35.36
N VAL A 35 6.79 -26.59 -35.54
CA VAL A 35 7.74 -25.59 -36.04
C VAL A 35 8.19 -24.69 -34.88
N ILE A 36 9.48 -24.43 -34.80
CA ILE A 36 10.06 -23.52 -33.80
C ILE A 36 10.67 -22.33 -34.52
N ILE A 37 10.22 -21.13 -34.16
CA ILE A 37 10.76 -19.88 -34.68
C ILE A 37 11.66 -19.28 -33.60
N GLN A 38 12.96 -19.11 -33.89
CA GLN A 38 13.95 -18.65 -32.92
C GLN A 38 14.66 -17.39 -33.44
N GLN A 39 14.79 -16.39 -32.57
CA GLN A 39 15.57 -15.17 -32.83
C GLN A 39 16.97 -15.18 -32.17
N GLU A 40 17.26 -16.18 -31.33
CA GLU A 40 18.55 -16.35 -30.66
C GLU A 40 19.28 -17.57 -31.22
N ILE A 41 20.61 -17.50 -31.33
CA ILE A 41 21.46 -18.63 -31.73
C ILE A 41 21.56 -19.58 -30.53
N GLY A 42 20.59 -20.48 -30.40
CA GLY A 42 20.56 -21.56 -29.41
C GLY A 42 20.63 -22.92 -30.08
N THR A 43 21.38 -23.87 -29.52
CA THR A 43 21.36 -25.26 -30.02
C THR A 43 20.13 -25.99 -29.48
N VAL A 44 18.99 -25.80 -30.12
CA VAL A 44 17.86 -26.71 -29.92
C VAL A 44 18.24 -28.06 -30.51
N LYS A 45 18.26 -29.09 -29.67
CA LYS A 45 18.62 -30.44 -30.11
C LYS A 45 17.45 -30.99 -30.91
N ILE A 46 17.69 -31.29 -32.19
CA ILE A 46 16.71 -31.98 -33.03
C ILE A 46 16.56 -33.39 -32.46
N ILE A 47 15.38 -33.67 -31.89
CA ILE A 47 15.07 -34.95 -31.25
C ILE A 47 14.44 -35.91 -32.26
N ASP A 48 13.82 -35.41 -33.34
CA ASP A 48 13.19 -36.23 -34.37
C ASP A 48 12.88 -35.45 -35.68
N ASN A 49 12.52 -36.16 -36.76
CA ASN A 49 12.15 -35.60 -38.08
C ASN A 49 10.88 -34.73 -38.10
N GLN A 50 10.20 -34.55 -36.95
CA GLN A 50 8.93 -33.82 -36.82
C GLN A 50 9.10 -32.38 -36.31
N VAL A 51 10.32 -31.96 -36.00
CA VAL A 51 10.64 -30.62 -35.49
C VAL A 51 11.40 -29.83 -36.55
N ILE A 52 10.81 -28.74 -37.02
CA ILE A 52 11.41 -27.83 -37.99
C ILE A 52 11.83 -26.55 -37.29
N ILE A 53 13.10 -26.16 -37.41
CA ILE A 53 13.63 -24.93 -36.82
C ILE A 53 13.75 -23.87 -37.90
N VAL A 54 13.14 -22.71 -37.66
CA VAL A 54 13.25 -21.51 -38.49
C VAL A 54 14.05 -20.49 -37.69
N GLU A 55 15.34 -20.37 -38.04
CA GLU A 55 16.22 -19.37 -37.44
C GLU A 55 16.01 -18.01 -38.11
N LYS A 56 15.87 -16.98 -37.28
CA LYS A 56 15.74 -15.59 -37.71
C LYS A 56 16.81 -14.73 -37.03
N LYS A 57 17.28 -13.71 -37.73
CA LYS A 57 18.22 -12.74 -37.15
C LYS A 57 17.51 -11.99 -36.02
N SER A 58 18.25 -11.70 -34.95
CA SER A 58 17.72 -10.99 -33.77
C SER A 58 17.14 -9.59 -34.07
N SER A 59 17.45 -9.01 -35.23
CA SER A 59 16.93 -7.73 -35.72
C SER A 59 15.62 -7.81 -36.51
N GLU A 60 15.14 -9.01 -36.87
CA GLU A 60 13.87 -9.20 -37.58
C GLU A 60 12.77 -9.50 -36.57
N SER A 61 11.81 -8.59 -36.43
CA SER A 61 10.62 -8.79 -35.59
C SER A 61 9.76 -9.93 -36.12
N ILE A 62 9.34 -10.84 -35.25
CA ILE A 62 8.39 -11.90 -35.63
C ILE A 62 7.00 -11.28 -35.77
N ASP A 63 6.52 -11.17 -37.01
CA ASP A 63 5.22 -10.61 -37.36
C ASP A 63 4.24 -11.69 -37.86
N GLU A 64 3.03 -11.25 -38.18
CA GLU A 64 1.97 -12.10 -38.72
C GLU A 64 2.34 -12.74 -40.06
N ASN A 65 3.15 -12.08 -40.89
CA ASN A 65 3.52 -12.56 -42.22
C ASN A 65 4.42 -13.80 -42.14
N ILE A 66 5.38 -13.79 -41.21
CA ILE A 66 6.25 -14.93 -40.97
C ILE A 66 5.43 -16.15 -40.52
N ILE A 67 4.44 -15.94 -39.64
CA ILE A 67 3.57 -17.03 -39.17
C ILE A 67 2.75 -17.60 -40.34
N LYS A 68 2.24 -16.75 -41.25
CA LYS A 68 1.55 -17.20 -42.47
C LYS A 68 2.45 -18.05 -43.36
N GLU A 69 3.68 -17.61 -43.60
CA GLU A 69 4.64 -18.33 -44.44
C GLU A 69 4.92 -19.72 -43.84
N VAL A 70 5.19 -19.78 -42.54
CA VAL A 70 5.42 -21.04 -41.80
C VAL A 70 4.24 -21.99 -41.91
N ILE A 71 3.01 -21.49 -41.72
CA ILE A 71 1.80 -22.33 -41.83
C ILE A 71 1.62 -22.84 -43.26
N SER A 72 1.81 -21.98 -44.27
CA SER A 72 1.64 -22.36 -45.67
C SER A 72 2.67 -23.39 -46.14
N LYS A 73 3.89 -23.33 -45.60
CA LYS A 73 5.02 -24.16 -46.04
C LYS A 73 5.10 -25.50 -45.32
N PHE A 74 4.80 -25.51 -44.02
CA PHE A 74 5.05 -26.67 -43.17
C PHE A 74 3.78 -27.31 -42.60
N ALA A 75 2.63 -26.63 -42.69
CA ALA A 75 1.34 -27.08 -42.16
C ALA A 75 1.41 -27.71 -40.73
N PRO A 76 2.03 -27.04 -39.74
CA PRO A 76 2.29 -27.64 -38.43
C PRO A 76 1.05 -27.70 -37.55
N ASP A 77 1.03 -28.66 -36.62
CA ASP A 77 0.04 -28.72 -35.54
C ASP A 77 0.31 -27.65 -34.47
N ARG A 78 1.60 -27.34 -34.24
CA ARG A 78 2.06 -26.38 -33.24
C ARG A 78 3.21 -25.52 -33.74
N ILE A 79 3.18 -24.24 -33.38
CA ILE A 79 4.29 -23.31 -33.53
C ILE A 79 4.76 -22.89 -32.13
N ILE A 80 6.06 -23.00 -31.88
CA ILE A 80 6.71 -22.48 -30.67
C ILE A 80 7.54 -21.25 -31.08
N ILE A 81 7.26 -20.09 -30.49
CA ILE A 81 7.91 -18.83 -30.82
C ILE A 81 8.82 -18.42 -29.65
N GLU A 82 10.12 -18.37 -29.88
CA GLU A 82 11.11 -17.82 -28.94
C GLU A 82 11.43 -16.37 -29.28
N LEU A 83 11.03 -15.45 -28.39
CA LEU A 83 11.30 -14.02 -28.56
C LEU A 83 12.56 -13.57 -27.82
N ASN A 84 13.27 -12.59 -28.39
CA ASN A 84 14.53 -12.02 -27.88
C ASN A 84 14.39 -11.22 -26.55
N GLY A 85 13.17 -11.09 -26.02
CA GLY A 85 12.85 -10.41 -24.76
C GLY A 85 12.78 -8.88 -24.83
N MET A 86 12.95 -8.28 -26.01
CA MET A 86 12.76 -6.84 -26.25
C MET A 86 11.59 -6.56 -27.20
N ASP A 87 11.19 -7.54 -28.00
CA ASP A 87 10.07 -7.45 -28.93
C ASP A 87 8.73 -7.17 -28.23
N ASN A 88 7.78 -6.62 -28.99
CA ASN A 88 6.43 -6.31 -28.50
C ASN A 88 5.53 -7.54 -28.69
N VAL A 89 5.22 -8.21 -27.58
CA VAL A 89 4.42 -9.45 -27.62
C VAL A 89 2.96 -9.15 -27.98
N ASN A 90 2.48 -7.95 -27.66
CA ASN A 90 1.08 -7.57 -27.83
C ASN A 90 0.64 -7.50 -29.29
N GLU A 91 1.56 -7.26 -30.23
CA GLU A 91 1.26 -7.27 -31.67
C GLU A 91 0.88 -8.68 -32.15
N LEU A 92 1.57 -9.70 -31.63
CA LEU A 92 1.26 -11.11 -31.89
C LEU A 92 -0.02 -11.55 -31.18
N ILE A 93 -0.21 -11.12 -29.93
CA ILE A 93 -1.38 -11.52 -29.12
C ILE A 93 -2.68 -10.93 -29.67
N ASN A 94 -2.65 -9.67 -30.13
CA ASN A 94 -3.86 -8.94 -30.54
C ASN A 94 -4.13 -8.98 -32.05
N SER A 95 -3.45 -9.85 -32.81
CA SER A 95 -3.71 -9.97 -34.25
C SER A 95 -5.06 -10.65 -34.50
N SER A 96 -6.03 -9.82 -34.92
CA SER A 96 -7.38 -10.27 -35.34
C SER A 96 -7.38 -11.29 -36.49
N TYR A 97 -6.29 -11.35 -37.25
CA TYR A 97 -6.13 -12.31 -38.34
C TYR A 97 -5.62 -13.66 -37.81
N LEU A 98 -4.59 -13.66 -36.96
CA LEU A 98 -4.09 -14.89 -36.33
C LEU A 98 -5.20 -15.58 -35.53
N ASP A 99 -6.10 -14.83 -34.91
CA ASP A 99 -7.26 -15.38 -34.21
C ASP A 99 -8.16 -16.25 -35.09
N LYS A 100 -8.17 -16.06 -36.42
CA LYS A 100 -8.99 -16.88 -37.34
C LYS A 100 -8.35 -18.23 -37.64
N ILE A 101 -7.02 -18.30 -37.68
CA ILE A 101 -6.27 -19.45 -38.22
C ILE A 101 -5.50 -20.20 -37.13
N CYS A 102 -5.12 -19.49 -36.07
CA CYS A 102 -4.32 -19.96 -34.96
C CYS A 102 -5.08 -19.85 -33.64
N LYS A 103 -4.57 -20.54 -32.63
CA LYS A 103 -4.99 -20.37 -31.24
C LYS A 103 -3.76 -20.22 -30.38
N ILE A 104 -3.64 -19.08 -29.69
CA ILE A 104 -2.63 -18.92 -28.64
C ILE A 104 -2.97 -19.92 -27.53
N ASN A 105 -2.06 -20.86 -27.32
CA ASN A 105 -2.25 -21.99 -26.42
C ASN A 105 -1.64 -21.71 -25.05
N LYS A 106 -0.39 -21.25 -25.00
CA LYS A 106 0.28 -20.81 -23.76
C LYS A 106 1.28 -19.70 -24.01
N ILE A 107 1.36 -18.77 -23.05
CA ILE A 107 2.44 -17.80 -22.96
C ILE A 107 3.27 -18.14 -21.73
N ILE A 108 4.57 -18.39 -21.93
CA ILE A 108 5.47 -18.88 -20.90
C ILE A 108 6.66 -17.94 -20.77
N THR A 109 6.86 -17.34 -19.59
CA THR A 109 8.05 -16.52 -19.31
C THR A 109 9.08 -17.31 -18.51
N THR A 110 10.35 -17.16 -18.89
CA THR A 110 11.50 -17.62 -18.11
C THR A 110 12.23 -16.44 -17.49
N ILE A 111 12.57 -16.53 -16.20
CA ILE A 111 13.27 -15.47 -15.46
C ILE A 111 14.50 -16.08 -14.77
N ASP A 112 15.68 -15.52 -15.06
CA ASP A 112 16.88 -15.79 -14.28
C ASP A 112 16.79 -15.06 -12.93
N MET A 113 16.67 -15.82 -11.85
CA MET A 113 16.50 -15.24 -10.52
C MET A 113 17.69 -14.41 -10.05
N LYS A 114 18.91 -14.68 -10.53
CA LYS A 114 20.10 -13.89 -10.18
C LYS A 114 20.03 -12.47 -10.75
N LYS A 115 19.35 -12.32 -11.89
CA LYS A 115 19.21 -11.05 -12.61
C LYS A 115 17.84 -10.41 -12.43
N ALA A 116 16.88 -11.11 -11.83
CA ALA A 116 15.50 -10.65 -11.66
C ALA A 116 15.41 -9.24 -11.06
N ASN A 117 16.14 -8.96 -9.97
CA ASN A 117 16.11 -7.63 -9.34
C ASN A 117 16.66 -6.55 -10.28
N ILE A 118 17.72 -6.85 -11.06
CA ILE A 118 18.28 -5.91 -12.03
C ILE A 118 17.26 -5.62 -13.14
N TYR A 119 16.54 -6.64 -13.61
CA TYR A 119 15.47 -6.46 -14.60
C TYR A 119 14.30 -5.65 -14.04
N PHE A 120 13.86 -5.91 -12.81
CA PHE A 120 12.81 -5.11 -12.17
C PHE A 120 13.22 -3.65 -11.90
N LEU A 121 14.51 -3.37 -11.71
CA LEU A 121 15.02 -2.02 -11.47
C LEU A 121 15.26 -1.23 -12.76
N ASN A 122 15.90 -1.85 -13.75
CA ASN A 122 16.43 -1.16 -14.94
C ASN A 122 15.63 -1.42 -16.22
N MET A 123 14.82 -2.48 -16.26
CA MET A 123 14.05 -2.91 -17.43
C MET A 123 12.61 -3.25 -17.02
N SER A 124 12.04 -2.44 -16.10
CA SER A 124 10.76 -2.70 -15.45
C SER A 124 9.63 -2.91 -16.45
N ASP A 125 9.59 -2.13 -17.51
CA ASP A 125 8.48 -2.13 -18.46
C ASP A 125 8.44 -3.45 -19.23
N LYS A 126 9.60 -3.91 -19.71
CA LYS A 126 9.72 -5.16 -20.47
C LYS A 126 9.56 -6.40 -19.61
N ILE A 127 10.17 -6.45 -18.42
CA ILE A 127 9.98 -7.61 -17.52
C ILE A 127 8.52 -7.75 -17.09
N ARG A 128 7.82 -6.62 -16.89
CA ARG A 128 6.40 -6.61 -16.51
C ARG A 128 5.51 -7.01 -17.68
N GLU A 129 5.76 -6.52 -18.89
CA GLU A 129 5.06 -6.94 -20.11
C GLU A 129 5.11 -8.47 -20.26
N HIS A 130 6.28 -9.08 -20.07
CA HIS A 130 6.43 -10.53 -20.10
C HIS A 130 5.60 -11.23 -19.01
N ILE A 131 5.70 -10.75 -17.76
CA ILE A 131 4.99 -11.35 -16.61
C ILE A 131 3.47 -11.22 -16.77
N LEU A 132 2.98 -10.05 -17.17
CA LEU A 132 1.56 -9.74 -17.32
C LEU A 132 0.88 -10.64 -18.36
N ASN A 133 1.55 -10.87 -19.49
CA ASN A 133 1.01 -11.69 -20.56
C ASN A 133 1.18 -13.20 -20.33
N SER A 134 1.86 -13.64 -19.26
CA SER A 134 2.18 -15.06 -19.06
C SER A 134 1.09 -15.86 -18.36
N ASP A 135 0.85 -17.07 -18.84
CA ASP A 135 0.11 -18.10 -18.11
C ASP A 135 1.00 -18.80 -17.08
N ILE A 136 2.28 -19.00 -17.43
CA ILE A 136 3.25 -19.76 -16.65
C ILE A 136 4.58 -19.00 -16.61
N ILE A 137 5.19 -18.95 -15.42
CA ILE A 137 6.48 -18.31 -15.19
C ILE A 137 7.44 -19.32 -14.56
N PHE A 138 8.54 -19.60 -15.26
CA PHE A 138 9.61 -20.45 -14.77
C PHE A 138 10.76 -19.60 -14.21
N LEU A 139 11.13 -19.88 -12.97
CA LEU A 139 12.22 -19.25 -12.25
C LEU A 139 13.45 -20.15 -12.30
N ASN A 140 14.49 -19.68 -13.01
CA ASN A 140 15.73 -20.41 -13.19
C ASN A 140 16.84 -19.90 -12.24
N ASN A 141 17.91 -20.69 -12.07
CA ASN A 141 19.09 -20.35 -11.25
C ASN A 141 18.79 -20.08 -9.75
N SER A 142 17.77 -20.73 -9.19
CA SER A 142 17.35 -20.53 -7.79
C SER A 142 18.25 -21.19 -6.74
N SER A 143 19.17 -22.06 -7.15
CA SER A 143 19.95 -22.95 -6.25
C SER A 143 20.88 -22.21 -5.28
N THR A 144 21.26 -20.97 -5.59
CA THR A 144 22.21 -20.16 -4.82
C THR A 144 21.55 -19.03 -4.03
N MET A 145 20.21 -18.98 -4.00
CA MET A 145 19.46 -17.88 -3.37
C MET A 145 18.83 -18.27 -2.03
N ASN A 146 18.80 -17.31 -1.11
CA ASN A 146 18.16 -17.49 0.19
C ASN A 146 16.63 -17.47 0.07
N ARG A 147 15.92 -18.17 0.98
CA ARG A 147 14.44 -18.25 0.99
C ARG A 147 13.76 -16.87 0.92
N LYS A 148 14.29 -15.87 1.63
CA LYS A 148 13.77 -14.49 1.62
C LYS A 148 13.87 -13.83 0.24
N GLN A 149 14.97 -14.04 -0.48
CA GLN A 149 15.17 -13.48 -1.82
C GLN A 149 14.21 -14.13 -2.83
N VAL A 150 14.05 -15.45 -2.75
CA VAL A 150 13.08 -16.20 -3.57
C VAL A 150 11.65 -15.72 -3.31
N ALA A 151 11.27 -15.54 -2.04
CA ALA A 151 9.95 -15.04 -1.66
C ALA A 151 9.72 -13.59 -2.12
N SER A 152 10.76 -12.75 -2.10
CA SER A 152 10.69 -11.38 -2.61
C SER A 152 10.41 -11.35 -4.12
N ILE A 153 11.18 -12.10 -4.91
CA ILE A 153 11.00 -12.18 -6.37
C ILE A 153 9.61 -12.74 -6.72
N LYS A 154 9.17 -13.79 -6.02
CA LYS A 154 7.82 -14.34 -6.20
C LYS A 154 6.73 -13.32 -5.90
N ARG A 155 6.87 -12.53 -4.82
CA ARG A 155 5.93 -11.45 -4.48
C ARG A 155 5.89 -10.39 -5.57
N ASN A 156 7.05 -9.96 -6.09
CA ASN A 156 7.09 -8.97 -7.17
C ASN A 156 6.39 -9.49 -8.43
N ILE A 157 6.60 -10.76 -8.79
CA ILE A 157 5.92 -11.39 -9.93
C ILE A 157 4.41 -11.45 -9.69
N LYS A 158 3.97 -11.91 -8.52
CA LYS A 158 2.55 -12.00 -8.17
C LYS A 158 1.86 -10.65 -8.05
N GLY A 159 2.60 -9.60 -7.70
CA GLY A 159 2.11 -8.23 -7.73
C GLY A 159 1.88 -7.68 -9.14
N VAL A 160 2.46 -8.30 -10.17
CA VAL A 160 2.23 -7.93 -11.58
C VAL A 160 1.21 -8.85 -12.24
N ASN A 161 1.30 -10.16 -11.98
CA ASN A 161 0.35 -11.15 -12.50
C ASN A 161 0.00 -12.17 -11.41
N GLU A 162 -1.15 -11.96 -10.78
CA GLU A 162 -1.66 -12.83 -9.71
C GLU A 162 -2.07 -14.22 -10.24
N ILE A 163 -2.55 -14.28 -11.49
CA ILE A 163 -3.12 -15.47 -12.12
C ILE A 163 -2.01 -16.43 -12.59
N ALA A 164 -0.88 -15.90 -13.08
CA ALA A 164 0.22 -16.70 -13.62
C ALA A 164 0.75 -17.75 -12.62
N LYS A 165 0.96 -18.97 -13.09
CA LYS A 165 1.55 -20.04 -12.27
C LYS A 165 3.05 -19.90 -12.23
N VAL A 166 3.64 -19.86 -11.03
CA VAL A 166 5.10 -19.66 -10.85
C VAL A 166 5.77 -20.95 -10.39
N TYR A 167 6.73 -21.45 -11.17
CA TYR A 167 7.48 -22.68 -10.89
C TYR A 167 8.98 -22.42 -10.75
N LEU A 168 9.65 -23.17 -9.89
CA LEU A 168 11.11 -23.18 -9.79
C LEU A 168 11.65 -24.28 -10.71
N PHE A 169 12.63 -23.95 -11.56
CA PHE A 169 13.16 -24.87 -12.58
C PHE A 169 13.93 -26.07 -11.99
N SER A 170 14.35 -26.02 -10.72
CA SER A 170 15.16 -27.05 -10.06
C SER A 170 14.43 -28.37 -9.74
N THR A 171 13.13 -28.48 -10.00
CA THR A 171 12.36 -29.70 -9.70
C THR A 171 11.88 -30.37 -10.99
N LEU A 172 12.70 -31.26 -11.57
CA LEU A 172 12.36 -32.05 -12.76
C LEU A 172 10.99 -32.78 -12.65
N LYS A 173 10.55 -33.14 -11.43
CA LYS A 173 9.22 -33.74 -11.16
C LYS A 173 8.01 -32.81 -11.36
N ASN A 174 8.20 -31.49 -11.43
CA ASN A 174 7.10 -30.52 -11.60
C ASN A 174 6.82 -30.15 -13.07
N GLN A 175 7.75 -30.40 -13.98
CA GLN A 175 7.58 -30.07 -15.40
C GLN A 175 6.49 -30.94 -16.05
N GLU A 176 6.48 -32.25 -15.81
CA GLU A 176 5.44 -33.14 -16.35
C GLU A 176 4.03 -32.85 -15.77
N LYS A 177 3.96 -32.42 -14.50
CA LYS A 177 2.72 -32.06 -13.78
C LYS A 177 2.15 -30.70 -14.21
N ALA A 178 2.99 -29.69 -14.45
CA ALA A 178 2.55 -28.36 -14.93
C ALA A 178 1.87 -28.43 -16.31
N PHE A 179 2.21 -29.44 -17.10
CA PHE A 179 1.63 -29.69 -18.42
C PHE A 179 0.55 -30.79 -18.44
N SER A 180 0.14 -31.41 -17.32
CA SER A 180 -0.72 -32.62 -17.35
C SER A 180 -2.22 -32.45 -17.08
N LYS A 181 -2.74 -31.45 -16.35
CA LYS A 181 -4.20 -31.24 -16.21
C LYS A 181 -4.61 -29.95 -15.52
N ASN A 182 -5.77 -29.42 -15.92
CA ASN A 182 -6.59 -28.48 -15.15
C ASN A 182 -7.07 -29.16 -13.86
N LYS A 183 -7.02 -28.42 -12.74
CA LYS A 183 -7.20 -28.87 -11.34
C LYS A 183 -6.03 -29.69 -10.78
N ILE A 184 -5.33 -29.11 -9.82
CA ILE A 184 -5.36 -29.55 -8.40
C ILE A 184 -4.45 -28.62 -7.57
N ASN A 185 -4.94 -28.40 -6.35
CA ASN A 185 -4.45 -27.60 -5.23
C ASN A 185 -2.94 -27.59 -5.04
N ILE A 186 -2.43 -26.40 -4.73
CA ILE A 186 -1.12 -26.22 -4.12
C ILE A 186 -1.35 -25.59 -2.77
N MET A 187 -0.84 -26.27 -1.74
CA MET A 187 -0.71 -25.75 -0.39
C MET A 187 0.08 -24.44 -0.46
N GLU A 188 -0.59 -23.33 -0.19
CA GLU A 188 0.06 -22.07 0.11
C GLU A 188 0.75 -22.21 1.47
N ASP A 189 2.07 -22.00 1.50
CA ASP A 189 2.81 -21.82 2.74
C ASP A 189 2.49 -20.40 3.25
N THR A 190 1.28 -20.25 3.78
CA THR A 190 0.74 -19.05 4.40
C THR A 190 1.26 -18.92 5.83
N SER A 191 2.53 -18.56 6.01
CA SER A 191 3.13 -18.49 7.35
C SER A 191 3.47 -17.10 7.87
N ASP A 192 2.96 -16.01 7.27
CA ASP A 192 3.07 -14.67 7.89
C ASP A 192 1.83 -13.76 7.77
N ASN A 193 0.88 -14.07 6.89
CA ASN A 193 -0.35 -13.28 6.72
C ASN A 193 -1.58 -13.86 7.45
N ASN A 194 -1.55 -15.14 7.85
CA ASN A 194 -2.70 -15.79 8.45
C ASN A 194 -3.05 -15.22 9.80
N ALA A 195 -2.08 -14.94 10.68
CA ALA A 195 -2.37 -14.32 11.97
C ALA A 195 -3.06 -12.95 11.80
N PHE A 196 -2.65 -12.17 10.80
CA PHE A 196 -3.25 -10.88 10.49
C PHE A 196 -4.68 -11.01 9.95
N TYR A 197 -4.92 -11.88 8.96
CA TYR A 197 -6.28 -12.12 8.43
C TYR A 197 -7.18 -12.82 9.46
N ILE A 198 -6.62 -13.66 10.33
CA ILE A 198 -7.32 -14.26 11.47
C ILE A 198 -7.71 -13.17 12.46
N ILE A 199 -6.80 -12.28 12.87
CA ILE A 199 -7.13 -11.17 13.76
C ILE A 199 -8.15 -10.23 13.12
N LEU A 200 -7.97 -9.87 11.85
CA LEU A 200 -8.89 -9.00 11.12
C LEU A 200 -10.28 -9.63 10.97
N SER A 201 -10.36 -10.93 10.64
CA SER A 201 -11.62 -11.66 10.57
C SER A 201 -12.25 -11.86 11.94
N LEU A 202 -11.45 -12.07 13.00
CA LEU A 202 -11.95 -12.13 14.38
C LEU A 202 -12.54 -10.78 14.80
N CYS A 203 -11.86 -9.68 14.49
CA CYS A 203 -12.34 -8.32 14.71
C CYS A 203 -13.60 -8.03 13.90
N LEU A 204 -13.66 -8.46 12.62
CA LEU A 204 -14.84 -8.28 11.77
C LEU A 204 -16.03 -9.10 12.25
N VAL A 205 -15.80 -10.34 12.69
CA VAL A 205 -16.81 -11.22 13.27
C VAL A 205 -17.29 -10.69 14.62
N LEU A 206 -16.39 -10.16 15.46
CA LEU A 206 -16.74 -9.46 16.70
C LEU A 206 -17.57 -8.20 16.42
N LEU A 207 -17.16 -7.39 15.44
CA LEU A 207 -17.87 -6.18 15.02
C LEU A 207 -19.27 -6.51 14.47
N ILE A 208 -19.37 -7.50 13.58
CA ILE A 208 -20.64 -7.96 13.00
C ILE A 208 -21.52 -8.60 14.09
N SER A 209 -20.98 -9.45 14.96
CA SER A 209 -21.74 -10.06 16.06
C SER A 209 -22.22 -9.04 17.09
N MET A 210 -21.44 -7.98 17.36
CA MET A 210 -21.84 -6.87 18.23
C MET A 210 -22.89 -5.95 17.57
N LEU A 211 -22.81 -5.74 16.25
CA LEU A 211 -23.86 -5.09 15.46
C LEU A 211 -25.16 -5.90 15.45
N PHE A 212 -25.06 -7.23 15.31
CA PHE A 212 -26.22 -8.12 15.41
C PHE A 212 -26.79 -8.19 16.83
N ALA A 213 -25.95 -8.13 17.87
CA ALA A 213 -26.38 -8.07 19.27
C ALA A 213 -27.05 -6.75 19.64
N SER A 214 -26.75 -5.66 18.93
CA SER A 214 -27.44 -4.37 19.06
C SER A 214 -28.71 -4.30 18.21
N ALA A 215 -28.76 -5.00 17.07
CA ALA A 215 -29.95 -5.09 16.21
C ALA A 215 -31.02 -6.07 16.75
N LYS A 216 -30.61 -7.14 17.45
CA LYS A 216 -31.52 -8.03 18.18
C LYS A 216 -31.59 -7.59 19.64
N GLY A 217 -32.61 -6.81 19.99
CA GLY A 217 -33.02 -6.69 21.38
C GLY A 217 -33.23 -8.08 22.00
N PHE A 218 -32.86 -8.23 23.28
CA PHE A 218 -33.16 -9.39 24.13
C PHE A 218 -32.47 -10.72 23.78
N ILE A 219 -31.19 -10.88 24.14
CA ILE A 219 -30.71 -12.19 24.58
C ILE A 219 -30.24 -12.07 26.02
N ASN A 220 -31.01 -12.73 26.86
CA ASN A 220 -30.97 -12.77 28.31
C ASN A 220 -29.78 -13.61 28.80
N LEU A 221 -28.55 -13.15 28.58
CA LEU A 221 -27.36 -13.72 29.22
C LEU A 221 -26.75 -12.67 30.16
N GLY A 222 -26.94 -12.90 31.46
CA GLY A 222 -26.49 -12.06 32.58
C GLY A 222 -24.96 -12.03 32.74
N ILE A 223 -24.24 -11.56 31.72
CA ILE A 223 -22.82 -11.22 31.79
C ILE A 223 -22.71 -9.70 31.52
N GLY A 224 -22.36 -8.91 32.54
CA GLY A 224 -21.77 -7.56 32.44
C GLY A 224 -22.23 -6.63 31.30
N THR A 225 -23.54 -6.52 31.05
CA THR A 225 -24.05 -5.87 29.82
C THR A 225 -23.68 -4.39 29.66
N SER A 226 -23.36 -3.67 30.74
CA SER A 226 -23.05 -2.23 30.69
C SER A 226 -21.70 -1.91 30.04
N TYR A 227 -20.63 -2.65 30.37
CA TYR A 227 -19.30 -2.41 29.81
C TYR A 227 -19.23 -2.73 28.32
N LEU A 228 -19.88 -3.83 27.90
CA LEU A 228 -19.93 -4.22 26.50
C LEU A 228 -20.76 -3.23 25.66
N LYS A 229 -21.86 -2.70 26.22
CA LYS A 229 -22.65 -1.63 25.58
C LYS A 229 -21.82 -0.35 25.42
N GLU A 230 -21.11 0.05 26.46
CA GLU A 230 -20.26 1.25 26.44
C GLU A 230 -19.10 1.11 25.46
N PHE A 231 -18.43 -0.04 25.48
CA PHE A 231 -17.40 -0.40 24.51
C PHE A 231 -17.93 -0.30 23.08
N ASN A 232 -19.06 -0.96 22.78
CA ASN A 232 -19.62 -0.98 21.43
C ASN A 232 -20.04 0.44 20.98
N ARG A 233 -20.58 1.25 21.91
CA ARG A 233 -20.93 2.64 21.64
C ARG A 233 -19.71 3.47 21.25
N ILE A 234 -18.65 3.43 22.03
CA ILE A 234 -17.41 4.18 21.77
C ILE A 234 -16.75 3.68 20.48
N PHE A 235 -16.63 2.36 20.33
CA PHE A 235 -15.99 1.74 19.17
C PHE A 235 -16.72 2.07 17.86
N MET A 236 -18.06 1.89 17.82
CA MET A 236 -18.85 2.23 16.64
C MET A 236 -18.84 3.73 16.35
N GLY A 237 -18.82 4.58 17.39
CA GLY A 237 -18.65 6.02 17.25
C GLY A 237 -17.35 6.38 16.54
N ILE A 238 -16.21 5.91 17.06
CA ILE A 238 -14.89 6.12 16.44
C ILE A 238 -14.89 5.59 14.99
N PHE A 239 -15.43 4.39 14.77
CA PHE A 239 -15.41 3.74 13.46
C PHE A 239 -16.23 4.50 12.40
N ILE A 240 -17.48 4.85 12.73
CA ILE A 240 -18.38 5.58 11.83
C ILE A 240 -17.83 6.97 11.51
N GLU A 241 -17.29 7.66 12.52
CA GLU A 241 -16.70 8.99 12.33
C GLU A 241 -15.43 8.93 11.47
N THR A 242 -14.58 7.92 11.65
CA THR A 242 -13.26 7.88 11.01
C THR A 242 -13.29 7.42 9.56
N ILE A 243 -14.21 6.53 9.18
CA ILE A 243 -14.30 6.00 7.80
C ILE A 243 -14.35 7.10 6.72
N PRO A 244 -15.26 8.09 6.80
CA PRO A 244 -15.37 9.15 5.80
C PRO A 244 -14.04 9.89 5.58
N PHE A 245 -13.32 10.21 6.66
CA PHE A 245 -12.07 10.95 6.57
C PHE A 245 -10.91 10.13 6.01
N ILE A 246 -10.83 8.83 6.31
CA ILE A 246 -9.84 7.94 5.68
C ILE A 246 -10.10 7.84 4.18
N ILE A 247 -11.37 7.70 3.78
CA ILE A 247 -11.75 7.66 2.36
C ILE A 247 -11.33 8.97 1.68
N ILE A 248 -11.72 10.12 2.23
CA ILE A 248 -11.36 11.44 1.70
C ILE A 248 -9.84 11.59 1.62
N GLY A 249 -9.10 11.23 2.67
CA GLY A 249 -7.63 11.26 2.68
C GLY A 249 -7.01 10.36 1.62
N GLY A 250 -7.56 9.16 1.42
CA GLY A 250 -7.15 8.23 0.36
C GLY A 250 -7.37 8.80 -1.04
N PHE A 251 -8.54 9.41 -1.29
CA PHE A 251 -8.81 10.10 -2.55
C PHE A 251 -7.89 11.29 -2.79
N ILE A 252 -7.68 12.14 -1.79
CA ILE A 252 -6.77 13.29 -1.91
C ILE A 252 -5.34 12.80 -2.19
N SER A 253 -4.89 11.77 -1.47
CA SER A 253 -3.60 11.14 -1.72
C SER A 253 -3.48 10.60 -3.16
N ALA A 254 -4.52 9.93 -3.65
CA ALA A 254 -4.54 9.39 -5.00
C ALA A 254 -4.57 10.48 -6.08
N ILE A 255 -5.31 11.56 -5.86
CA ILE A 255 -5.35 12.74 -6.73
C ILE A 255 -3.97 13.40 -6.77
N ILE A 256 -3.32 13.61 -5.61
CA ILE A 256 -1.95 14.14 -5.55
C ILE A 256 -1.01 13.25 -6.35
N GLN A 257 -1.12 11.93 -6.20
CA GLN A 257 -0.26 10.98 -6.90
C GLN A 257 -0.47 10.95 -8.43
N ILE A 258 -1.69 11.13 -8.93
CA ILE A 258 -2.03 10.97 -10.36
C ILE A 258 -2.11 12.30 -11.13
N PHE A 259 -2.69 13.34 -10.53
CA PHE A 259 -2.95 14.62 -11.21
C PHE A 259 -1.87 15.67 -10.99
N ILE A 260 -1.14 15.60 -9.87
CA ILE A 260 -0.14 16.61 -9.54
C ILE A 260 1.25 16.11 -9.97
N SER A 261 1.92 16.88 -10.84
CA SER A 261 3.30 16.61 -11.26
C SER A 261 4.31 16.99 -10.18
N GLU A 262 5.49 16.40 -10.24
CA GLU A 262 6.60 16.74 -9.34
C GLU A 262 7.01 18.22 -9.48
N ASP A 263 6.99 18.75 -10.71
CA ASP A 263 7.24 20.18 -10.98
C ASP A 263 6.20 21.09 -10.32
N ALA A 264 4.92 20.71 -10.33
CA ALA A 264 3.87 21.50 -9.68
C ALA A 264 4.08 21.53 -8.16
N ILE A 265 4.45 20.40 -7.57
CA ILE A 265 4.81 20.31 -6.15
C ILE A 265 6.04 21.17 -5.82
N ALA A 266 7.08 21.12 -6.66
CA ALA A 266 8.30 21.91 -6.48
C ALA A 266 8.07 23.43 -6.62
N ARG A 267 6.99 23.85 -7.31
CA ARG A 267 6.57 25.27 -7.37
C ARG A 267 5.79 25.70 -6.13
N ILE A 268 4.99 24.81 -5.55
CA ILE A 268 4.20 25.11 -4.33
C ILE A 268 5.11 25.13 -3.10
N PHE A 269 6.01 24.16 -2.99
CA PHE A 269 6.89 24.03 -1.83
C PHE A 269 8.26 24.68 -2.11
N PRO A 270 8.65 25.69 -1.33
CA PRO A 270 9.95 26.35 -1.50
C PRO A 270 11.10 25.40 -1.15
N LYS A 271 12.32 25.72 -1.62
CA LYS A 271 13.52 24.93 -1.34
C LYS A 271 13.99 25.01 0.12
N ASN A 272 13.68 26.11 0.83
CA ASN A 272 14.05 26.27 2.23
C ASN A 272 13.11 25.45 3.12
N VAL A 273 13.67 24.48 3.84
CA VAL A 273 12.94 23.53 4.70
C VAL A 273 11.99 24.23 5.68
N PHE A 274 12.40 25.34 6.31
CA PHE A 274 11.57 26.07 7.25
C PHE A 274 10.34 26.67 6.57
N LEU A 275 10.55 27.32 5.42
CA LEU A 275 9.45 27.89 4.66
C LEU A 275 8.54 26.79 4.08
N SER A 276 9.09 25.63 3.71
CA SER A 276 8.28 24.48 3.28
C SER A 276 7.39 23.95 4.41
N CYS A 277 7.88 23.93 5.65
CA CYS A 277 7.08 23.56 6.83
C CYS A 277 5.94 24.56 7.07
N ILE A 278 6.19 25.87 6.94
CA ILE A 278 5.12 26.89 7.04
C ILE A 278 4.06 26.68 5.96
N VAL A 279 4.47 26.47 4.72
CA VAL A 279 3.53 26.18 3.62
C VAL A 279 2.73 24.91 3.92
N ALA A 280 3.39 23.85 4.42
CA ALA A 280 2.74 22.60 4.80
C ALA A 280 1.69 22.77 5.90
N SER A 281 1.96 23.61 6.92
CA SER A 281 1.00 23.85 8.00
C SER A 281 -0.22 24.65 7.52
N VAL A 282 -0.01 25.64 6.65
CA VAL A 282 -1.11 26.46 6.11
C VAL A 282 -1.98 25.67 5.14
N ILE A 283 -1.37 24.78 4.33
CA ILE A 283 -2.11 23.88 3.43
C ILE A 283 -3.13 23.03 4.19
N GLY A 284 -2.87 22.70 5.46
CA GLY A 284 -3.83 22.00 6.32
C GLY A 284 -5.17 22.70 6.49
N ILE A 285 -5.23 24.04 6.34
CA ILE A 285 -6.48 24.81 6.41
C ILE A 285 -7.37 24.51 5.20
N ILE A 286 -6.74 24.33 4.02
CA ILE A 286 -7.42 24.11 2.74
C ILE A 286 -7.99 22.70 2.67
N PHE A 287 -7.34 21.73 3.32
CA PHE A 287 -7.74 20.34 3.35
C PHE A 287 -8.43 20.03 4.69
N PRO A 288 -9.79 20.08 4.78
CA PRO A 288 -10.53 19.82 6.01
C PRO A 288 -10.55 18.32 6.33
N ILE A 289 -9.37 17.76 6.58
CA ILE A 289 -9.13 16.36 6.87
C ILE A 289 -8.86 16.24 8.37
N CYS A 290 -9.45 15.22 9.03
CA CYS A 290 -9.09 14.91 10.40
C CYS A 290 -7.73 14.18 10.46
N ASP A 291 -7.19 14.03 11.67
CA ASP A 291 -5.98 13.26 12.00
C ASP A 291 -5.86 11.94 11.24
N CYS A 292 -6.96 11.19 11.10
CA CYS A 292 -6.96 9.90 10.42
C CYS A 292 -6.75 9.98 8.90
N GLY A 293 -7.24 11.03 8.24
CA GLY A 293 -7.07 11.20 6.80
C GLY A 293 -5.74 11.87 6.42
N THR A 294 -5.02 12.45 7.37
CA THR A 294 -3.72 13.08 7.10
C THR A 294 -2.63 12.08 6.72
N ILE A 295 -2.68 10.85 7.23
CA ILE A 295 -1.66 9.83 6.99
C ILE A 295 -1.61 9.40 5.52
N PRO A 296 -2.72 9.02 4.85
CA PRO A 296 -2.71 8.76 3.41
C PRO A 296 -2.13 9.93 2.60
N VAL A 297 -2.50 11.17 2.93
CA VAL A 297 -2.04 12.36 2.21
C VAL A 297 -0.54 12.59 2.42
N ALA A 298 -0.06 12.48 3.66
CA ALA A 298 1.36 12.55 3.98
C ALA A 298 2.17 11.48 3.25
N ARG A 299 1.64 10.25 3.13
CA ARG A 299 2.25 9.20 2.29
C ARG A 299 2.28 9.59 0.81
N GLY A 300 1.21 10.19 0.30
CA GLY A 300 1.15 10.71 -1.07
C GLY A 300 2.23 11.76 -1.34
N PHE A 301 2.45 12.68 -0.40
CA PHE A 301 3.54 13.66 -0.45
C PHE A 301 4.91 12.99 -0.50
N LEU A 302 5.18 12.02 0.39
CA LEU A 302 6.45 11.29 0.41
C LEU A 302 6.69 10.51 -0.90
N LYS A 303 5.64 9.90 -1.46
CA LYS A 303 5.70 9.21 -2.76
C LYS A 303 6.01 10.15 -3.93
N LYS A 304 5.59 11.42 -3.83
CA LYS A 304 5.91 12.48 -4.80
C LYS A 304 7.27 13.15 -4.56
N GLY A 305 8.09 12.60 -3.66
CA GLY A 305 9.44 13.08 -3.41
C GLY A 305 9.54 14.27 -2.46
N LEU A 306 8.45 14.66 -1.78
CA LEU A 306 8.53 15.72 -0.77
C LEU A 306 9.37 15.29 0.44
N PRO A 307 10.11 16.21 1.08
CA PRO A 307 10.86 15.94 2.28
C PRO A 307 9.98 15.42 3.43
N LEU A 308 10.57 14.59 4.30
CA LEU A 308 9.88 14.06 5.48
C LEU A 308 9.37 15.16 6.41
N SER A 309 10.11 16.26 6.53
CA SER A 309 9.71 17.42 7.33
C SER A 309 8.36 18.01 6.90
N VAL A 310 8.13 18.09 5.58
CA VAL A 310 6.87 18.61 5.01
C VAL A 310 5.70 17.68 5.32
N ALA A 311 5.89 16.37 5.09
CA ALA A 311 4.86 15.38 5.37
C ALA A 311 4.47 15.33 6.85
N VAL A 312 5.47 15.37 7.75
CA VAL A 312 5.24 15.39 9.20
C VAL A 312 4.58 16.69 9.64
N THR A 313 5.05 17.85 9.18
CA THR A 313 4.42 19.13 9.55
C THR A 313 2.96 19.19 9.10
N PHE A 314 2.65 18.77 7.87
CA PHE A 314 1.26 18.69 7.39
C PHE A 314 0.42 17.75 8.27
N MET A 315 0.94 16.55 8.56
CA MET A 315 0.24 15.54 9.34
C MET A 315 -0.13 16.01 10.75
N LEU A 316 0.73 16.80 11.39
CA LEU A 316 0.49 17.34 12.73
C LEU A 316 -0.35 18.63 12.71
N ALA A 317 -0.16 19.48 11.69
CA ALA A 317 -0.84 20.77 11.63
C ALA A 317 -2.28 20.66 11.14
N ALA A 318 -2.56 19.82 10.13
CA ALA A 318 -3.86 19.77 9.47
C ALA A 318 -5.05 19.53 10.44
N PRO A 319 -4.97 18.61 11.44
CA PRO A 319 -6.07 18.40 12.39
C PRO A 319 -6.28 19.58 13.34
N ILE A 320 -5.22 20.35 13.63
CA ILE A 320 -5.25 21.52 14.51
C ILE A 320 -5.90 22.71 13.80
N VAL A 321 -5.51 22.94 12.54
CA VAL A 321 -5.99 24.09 11.75
C VAL A 321 -7.27 23.77 10.97
N ASN A 322 -7.82 22.57 11.14
CA ASN A 322 -9.06 22.14 10.51
C ASN A 322 -10.21 23.08 10.94
N PRO A 323 -10.91 23.74 9.99
CA PRO A 323 -12.00 24.64 10.31
C PRO A 323 -13.09 24.02 11.20
N ILE A 324 -13.39 22.74 11.02
CA ILE A 324 -14.39 22.02 11.81
C ILE A 324 -13.91 21.88 13.26
N ALA A 325 -12.64 21.57 13.48
CA ALA A 325 -12.05 21.48 14.82
C ALA A 325 -11.97 22.85 15.51
N ILE A 326 -11.63 23.90 14.76
CA ILE A 326 -11.61 25.29 15.25
C ILE A 326 -13.02 25.71 15.70
N ILE A 327 -14.03 25.51 14.86
CA ILE A 327 -15.43 25.84 15.18
C ILE A 327 -15.92 25.02 16.38
N SER A 328 -15.58 23.72 16.44
CA SER A 328 -15.90 22.88 17.60
C SER A 328 -15.31 23.44 18.90
N THR A 329 -14.05 23.90 18.84
CA THR A 329 -13.39 24.53 20.00
C THR A 329 -14.07 25.83 20.39
N MET A 330 -14.43 26.67 19.42
CA MET A 330 -15.15 27.92 19.66
C MET A 330 -16.48 27.68 20.35
N TYR A 331 -17.22 26.62 19.97
CA TYR A 331 -18.49 26.29 20.57
C TYR A 331 -18.33 25.69 21.98
N ALA A 332 -17.39 24.76 22.16
CA ALA A 332 -17.13 24.14 23.46
C ALA A 332 -16.57 25.15 24.50
N PHE A 333 -15.81 26.14 24.04
CA PHE A 333 -15.17 27.18 24.86
C PHE A 333 -15.71 28.58 24.52
N ALA A 334 -17.03 28.73 24.41
CA ALA A 334 -17.68 29.97 23.98
C ALA A 334 -17.22 31.23 24.75
N ASP A 335 -17.02 31.10 26.06
CA ASP A 335 -16.61 32.21 26.94
C ASP A 335 -15.08 32.43 27.00
N MET A 336 -14.27 31.58 26.35
CA MET A 336 -12.81 31.61 26.42
C MET A 336 -12.19 31.50 25.02
N LYS A 337 -12.35 32.56 24.23
CA LYS A 337 -11.89 32.60 22.83
C LYS A 337 -10.37 32.43 22.71
N GLU A 338 -9.62 32.76 23.75
CA GLU A 338 -8.18 32.60 23.85
C GLU A 338 -7.76 31.14 23.65
N VAL A 339 -8.56 30.17 24.11
CA VAL A 339 -8.30 28.73 23.98
C VAL A 339 -8.15 28.34 22.51
N VAL A 340 -9.00 28.89 21.64
CA VAL A 340 -8.98 28.62 20.21
C VAL A 340 -7.69 29.14 19.58
N VAL A 341 -7.32 30.39 19.91
CA VAL A 341 -6.10 31.02 19.41
C VAL A 341 -4.87 30.26 19.87
N TYR A 342 -4.79 29.90 21.16
CA TYR A 342 -3.68 29.14 21.70
C TYR A 342 -3.62 27.73 21.11
N ARG A 343 -4.75 27.05 20.88
CA ARG A 343 -4.78 25.71 20.28
C ARG A 343 -4.16 25.73 18.89
N VAL A 344 -4.57 26.69 18.06
CA VAL A 344 -4.10 26.83 16.69
C VAL A 344 -2.64 27.29 16.66
N ALA A 345 -2.29 28.35 17.40
CA ALA A 345 -0.95 28.89 17.41
C ALA A 345 0.08 27.88 17.94
N LEU A 346 -0.20 27.25 19.09
CA LEU A 346 0.70 26.28 19.69
C LEU A 346 0.84 25.02 18.85
N GLY A 347 -0.28 24.49 18.34
CA GLY A 347 -0.23 23.32 17.49
C GLY A 347 0.56 23.57 16.21
N MET A 348 0.46 24.75 15.59
CA MET A 348 1.30 25.11 14.44
C MET A 348 2.78 25.22 14.82
N ILE A 349 3.13 25.87 15.93
CA ILE A 349 4.51 25.99 16.40
C ILE A 349 5.11 24.60 16.66
N ILE A 350 4.37 23.72 17.33
CA ILE A 350 4.79 22.34 17.60
C ILE A 350 4.97 21.59 16.28
N ALA A 351 4.01 21.65 15.36
CA ALA A 351 4.07 20.94 14.08
C ALA A 351 5.27 21.38 13.21
N ILE A 352 5.56 22.67 13.16
CA ILE A 352 6.73 23.22 12.43
C ILE A 352 8.01 22.77 13.12
N THR A 353 8.11 22.92 14.44
CA THR A 353 9.32 22.56 15.20
C THR A 353 9.63 21.07 15.10
N VAL A 354 8.62 20.21 15.26
CA VAL A 354 8.75 18.76 15.10
C VAL A 354 9.17 18.44 13.66
N GLY A 355 8.53 19.02 12.64
CA GLY A 355 8.89 18.80 11.24
C GLY A 355 10.33 19.21 10.92
N LEU A 356 10.79 20.34 11.44
CA LEU A 356 12.19 20.78 11.33
C LEU A 356 13.15 19.78 11.96
N ILE A 357 12.84 19.26 13.15
CA ILE A 357 13.68 18.24 13.81
C ILE A 357 13.70 16.95 12.98
N MET A 358 12.55 16.57 12.41
CA MET A 358 12.44 15.39 11.56
C MET A 358 13.12 15.55 10.19
N SER A 359 13.49 16.76 9.77
CA SER A 359 14.28 16.99 8.54
C SER A 359 15.65 16.31 8.55
N ARG A 360 16.16 15.95 9.74
CA ARG A 360 17.42 15.22 9.92
C ARG A 360 17.35 13.76 9.47
N TYR A 361 16.15 13.23 9.23
CA TYR A 361 15.95 11.85 8.80
C TYR A 361 15.57 11.80 7.31
N SER A 362 16.13 10.83 6.59
CA SER A 362 15.72 10.56 5.21
C SER A 362 14.42 9.77 5.20
N ALA A 363 13.53 10.10 4.26
CA ALA A 363 12.30 9.32 4.03
C ALA A 363 12.61 7.83 3.78
N LYS A 364 13.73 7.53 3.11
CA LYS A 364 14.25 6.17 2.83
C LYS A 364 14.48 5.33 4.08
N ASP A 365 14.93 5.96 5.15
CA ASP A 365 15.29 5.27 6.38
C ASP A 365 14.10 5.08 7.32
N VAL A 366 13.03 5.85 7.10
CA VAL A 366 11.92 6.05 8.04
C VAL A 366 10.66 5.30 7.62
N VAL A 367 10.36 5.28 6.33
CA VAL A 367 9.12 4.70 5.81
C VAL A 367 9.32 3.20 5.56
N THR A 368 8.25 2.40 5.67
CA THR A 368 8.32 0.96 5.32
C THR A 368 8.60 0.78 3.83
N GLU A 369 9.32 -0.29 3.45
CA GLU A 369 9.77 -0.56 2.07
C GLU A 369 8.64 -0.48 1.03
N ASN A 370 7.40 -0.77 1.44
CA ASN A 370 6.20 -0.75 0.60
C ASN A 370 5.78 0.65 0.12
N ILE A 371 6.21 1.75 0.76
CA ILE A 371 5.74 3.10 0.39
C ILE A 371 6.71 3.80 -0.57
N ILE A 372 8.01 3.59 -0.41
CA ILE A 372 9.05 4.29 -1.18
C ILE A 372 9.25 3.63 -2.55
N ASN A 373 9.10 2.30 -2.60
CA ASN A 373 9.17 1.52 -3.83
C ASN A 373 7.77 1.26 -4.42
N CYS A 374 6.86 2.26 -4.46
CA CYS A 374 5.64 2.12 -5.26
C CYS A 374 6.00 2.20 -6.75
N GLN A 375 6.56 1.11 -7.26
CA GLN A 375 6.59 0.76 -8.68
C GLN A 375 5.23 0.14 -9.06
N CYS A 376 4.16 0.74 -8.59
CA CYS A 376 2.80 0.34 -8.89
C CYS A 376 2.45 0.95 -10.26
N GLU A 377 1.90 0.13 -11.17
CA GLU A 377 1.55 0.49 -12.57
C GLU A 377 0.66 1.76 -12.66
N LEU A 378 -0.04 2.05 -11.56
CA LEU A 378 -0.87 3.23 -11.32
C LEU A 378 -0.09 4.55 -11.18
N CYS A 379 1.16 4.52 -10.70
CA CYS A 379 1.91 5.74 -10.37
C CYS A 379 3.05 6.07 -11.36
N SER A 380 3.62 5.09 -12.07
CA SER A 380 4.89 5.29 -12.79
C SER A 380 4.86 5.20 -14.32
N GLY A 381 3.73 4.91 -14.99
CA GLY A 381 3.79 4.72 -16.44
C GLY A 381 2.51 5.00 -17.22
N GLU A 382 1.39 4.36 -16.87
CA GLU A 382 0.21 4.39 -17.75
C GLU A 382 -0.80 5.47 -17.36
N TYR A 383 -1.08 5.66 -16.07
CA TYR A 383 -2.16 6.54 -15.59
C TYR A 383 -1.73 8.00 -15.41
N ALA A 384 -0.51 8.26 -14.94
CA ALA A 384 -0.01 9.64 -14.80
C ALA A 384 0.22 10.31 -16.18
N ASN A 385 0.74 9.55 -17.15
CA ASN A 385 1.15 10.02 -18.48
C ASN A 385 0.07 9.87 -19.56
N THR A 386 -1.02 9.15 -19.32
CA THR A 386 -2.12 9.07 -20.31
C THR A 386 -2.87 10.40 -20.41
N LYS A 387 -3.20 10.80 -21.64
CA LYS A 387 -4.13 11.91 -21.90
C LYS A 387 -5.59 11.55 -21.59
N ASN A 388 -5.91 10.27 -21.39
CA ASN A 388 -7.28 9.83 -21.20
C ASN A 388 -7.75 10.04 -19.74
N ILE A 389 -8.69 10.97 -19.56
CA ILE A 389 -9.25 11.32 -18.25
C ILE A 389 -9.94 10.13 -17.57
N PHE A 390 -10.57 9.23 -18.34
CA PHE A 390 -11.25 8.05 -17.79
C PHE A 390 -10.26 7.07 -17.17
N LYS A 391 -9.09 6.88 -17.80
CA LYS A 391 -8.00 6.11 -17.19
C LYS A 391 -7.57 6.79 -15.89
N LYS A 392 -7.26 8.09 -15.89
CA LYS A 392 -6.87 8.83 -14.66
C LYS A 392 -7.86 8.68 -13.52
N ILE A 393 -9.15 8.83 -13.80
CA ILE A 393 -10.22 8.67 -12.81
C ILE A 393 -10.22 7.23 -12.27
N LYS A 394 -10.18 6.21 -13.14
CA LYS A 394 -10.08 4.80 -12.72
C LYS A 394 -8.86 4.57 -11.81
N GLY A 395 -7.72 5.18 -12.15
CA GLY A 395 -6.52 5.11 -11.33
C GLY A 395 -6.69 5.71 -9.94
N VAL A 396 -7.41 6.84 -9.83
CA VAL A 396 -7.73 7.46 -8.53
C VAL A 396 -8.53 6.51 -7.65
N PHE A 397 -9.58 5.87 -8.18
CA PHE A 397 -10.40 4.94 -7.40
C PHE A 397 -9.62 3.71 -6.92
N LEU A 398 -8.79 3.13 -7.79
CA LEU A 398 -7.96 1.97 -7.44
C LEU A 398 -6.96 2.32 -6.33
N LEU A 399 -6.24 3.43 -6.50
CA LEU A 399 -5.23 3.87 -5.53
C LEU A 399 -5.86 4.33 -4.20
N ALA A 400 -7.01 5.01 -4.24
CA ALA A 400 -7.75 5.38 -3.04
C ALA A 400 -8.25 4.14 -2.28
N GLY A 401 -8.68 3.09 -3.00
CA GLY A 401 -9.04 1.80 -2.41
C GLY A 401 -7.88 1.12 -1.70
N ASP A 402 -6.70 1.08 -2.33
CA ASP A 402 -5.48 0.53 -1.73
C ASP A 402 -5.05 1.29 -0.46
N GLU A 403 -5.11 2.63 -0.50
CA GLU A 403 -4.81 3.47 0.66
C GLU A 403 -5.83 3.24 1.79
N PHE A 404 -7.12 3.14 1.47
CA PHE A 404 -8.19 2.85 2.43
C PHE A 404 -7.97 1.49 3.11
N ILE A 405 -7.68 0.42 2.35
CA ILE A 405 -7.43 -0.91 2.92
C ILE A 405 -6.15 -0.89 3.77
N THR A 406 -5.09 -0.26 3.27
CA THR A 406 -3.79 -0.22 3.96
C THR A 406 -3.89 0.47 5.30
N VAL A 407 -4.57 1.61 5.38
CA VAL A 407 -4.69 2.43 6.59
C VAL A 407 -5.85 1.97 7.47
N GLY A 408 -6.99 1.63 6.86
CA GLY A 408 -8.22 1.24 7.55
C GLY A 408 -8.05 0.03 8.47
N LYS A 409 -7.22 -0.94 8.10
CA LYS A 409 -6.96 -2.11 8.94
C LYS A 409 -6.26 -1.78 10.26
N TYR A 410 -5.38 -0.78 10.26
CA TYR A 410 -4.73 -0.29 11.48
C TYR A 410 -5.64 0.65 12.27
N MET A 411 -6.50 1.40 11.59
CA MET A 411 -7.54 2.20 12.24
C MET A 411 -8.49 1.30 13.05
N ILE A 412 -8.96 0.18 12.50
CA ILE A 412 -9.85 -0.76 13.21
C ILE A 412 -9.18 -1.26 14.50
N LEU A 413 -7.92 -1.68 14.42
CA LEU A 413 -7.15 -2.11 15.59
C LEU A 413 -6.97 -0.97 16.60
N GLY A 414 -6.65 0.23 16.13
CA GLY A 414 -6.51 1.42 16.97
C GLY A 414 -7.81 1.80 17.68
N ALA A 415 -8.94 1.81 16.97
CA ALA A 415 -10.26 2.07 17.52
C ALA A 415 -10.66 1.02 18.57
N PHE A 416 -10.35 -0.26 18.32
CA PHE A 416 -10.57 -1.35 19.27
C PHE A 416 -9.78 -1.14 20.57
N PHE A 417 -8.47 -0.87 20.48
CA PHE A 417 -7.66 -0.63 21.67
C PHE A 417 -8.06 0.66 22.41
N SER A 418 -8.37 1.74 21.67
CA SER A 418 -8.82 3.00 22.26
C SER A 418 -10.12 2.83 23.04
N SER A 419 -11.10 2.12 22.48
CA SER A 419 -12.38 1.85 23.17
C SER A 419 -12.22 0.97 24.41
N ILE A 420 -11.33 -0.04 24.41
CA ILE A 420 -11.01 -0.78 25.65
C ILE A 420 -10.44 0.15 26.72
N MET A 421 -9.45 0.96 26.36
CA MET A 421 -8.79 1.86 27.32
C MET A 421 -9.75 2.92 27.87
N GLN A 422 -10.61 3.50 27.02
CA GLN A 422 -11.61 4.48 27.44
C GLN A 422 -12.66 3.88 28.39
N VAL A 423 -13.14 2.66 28.12
CA VAL A 423 -14.06 1.95 29.03
C VAL A 423 -13.38 1.63 30.35
N ALA A 424 -12.12 1.17 30.31
CA ALA A 424 -11.35 0.83 31.51
C ALA A 424 -11.06 2.05 32.39
N MET A 425 -10.80 3.21 31.79
CA MET A 425 -10.49 4.41 32.55
C MET A 425 -11.72 5.23 32.97
N SER A 426 -12.85 5.18 32.25
CA SER A 426 -14.06 5.97 32.55
C SER A 426 -14.52 5.91 34.02
N GLN A 427 -14.21 4.82 34.74
CA GLN A 427 -14.59 4.64 36.14
C GLN A 427 -13.56 5.15 37.17
N ASN A 428 -12.34 5.48 36.76
CA ASN A 428 -11.21 5.79 37.68
C ASN A 428 -10.70 7.24 37.58
N ILE A 429 -11.27 8.09 36.71
CA ILE A 429 -10.76 9.46 36.47
C ILE A 429 -11.19 10.45 37.55
N ILE A 430 -12.31 10.21 38.22
CA ILE A 430 -13.02 11.22 39.03
C ILE A 430 -12.18 11.68 40.24
N ASP A 431 -11.20 10.90 40.69
CA ASP A 431 -10.38 11.20 41.87
C ASP A 431 -8.96 11.72 41.55
N LEU A 432 -8.56 11.78 40.28
CA LEU A 432 -7.24 12.26 39.86
C LEU A 432 -7.24 13.79 39.75
N THR A 433 -7.14 14.48 40.89
CA THR A 433 -6.86 15.92 40.94
C THR A 433 -5.45 16.15 41.51
N SER A 434 -4.68 17.06 40.89
CA SER A 434 -3.35 17.42 41.39
C SER A 434 -3.23 18.93 41.49
N GLU A 435 -2.81 19.42 42.66
CA GLU A 435 -2.49 20.83 42.87
C GLU A 435 -1.24 21.27 42.09
N ASN A 436 -0.35 20.32 41.76
CA ASN A 436 0.86 20.62 41.03
C ASN A 436 0.58 20.72 39.52
N LYS A 437 0.66 21.95 39.00
CA LYS A 437 0.47 22.30 37.58
C LYS A 437 1.27 21.41 36.61
N ILE A 438 2.50 21.01 36.96
CA ILE A 438 3.35 20.16 36.12
C ILE A 438 2.77 18.74 36.02
N ILE A 439 2.38 18.18 37.16
CA ILE A 439 1.76 16.85 37.23
C ILE A 439 0.43 16.86 36.49
N SER A 440 -0.39 17.90 36.69
CA SER A 440 -1.64 18.11 35.96
C SER A 440 -1.44 18.18 34.45
N LEU A 441 -0.39 18.86 33.97
CA LEU A 441 -0.06 18.89 32.54
C LEU A 441 0.30 17.51 32.01
N LEU A 442 1.15 16.76 32.71
CA LEU A 442 1.54 15.40 32.31
C LEU A 442 0.36 14.44 32.30
N ILE A 443 -0.53 14.52 33.29
CA ILE A 443 -1.78 13.74 33.34
C ILE A 443 -2.64 14.07 32.12
N MET A 444 -2.83 15.35 31.82
CA MET A 444 -3.66 15.77 30.68
C MET A 444 -3.06 15.37 29.33
N MET A 445 -1.74 15.40 29.17
CA MET A 445 -1.09 14.88 27.97
C MET A 445 -1.23 13.35 27.85
N ALA A 446 -1.14 12.61 28.96
CA ALA A 446 -1.39 11.17 28.97
C ALA A 446 -2.86 10.85 28.67
N PHE A 447 -3.80 11.64 29.20
CA PHE A 447 -5.22 11.54 28.86
C PHE A 447 -5.46 11.85 27.39
N ALA A 448 -4.74 12.79 26.79
CA ALA A 448 -4.82 13.06 25.36
C ALA A 448 -4.51 11.79 24.55
N PHE A 449 -3.46 11.06 24.93
CA PHE A 449 -3.09 9.82 24.25
C PHE A 449 -4.18 8.74 24.31
N VAL A 450 -4.88 8.64 25.44
CA VAL A 450 -5.84 7.56 25.73
C VAL A 450 -7.28 7.91 25.32
N PHE A 451 -7.73 9.11 25.67
CA PHE A 451 -9.12 9.58 25.52
C PHE A 451 -9.39 10.40 24.28
N SER A 452 -8.37 10.79 23.51
CA SER A 452 -8.60 11.48 22.24
C SER A 452 -9.41 10.58 21.31
N VAL A 453 -10.57 11.10 20.89
CA VAL A 453 -11.51 10.41 19.99
C VAL A 453 -11.38 10.99 18.59
N CYS A 454 -11.35 12.31 18.48
CA CYS A 454 -11.21 13.04 17.24
C CYS A 454 -11.00 14.51 17.57
N SER A 455 -10.23 15.22 16.74
CA SER A 455 -9.93 16.65 16.95
C SER A 455 -11.15 17.56 17.23
N THR A 456 -12.34 17.19 16.75
CA THR A 456 -13.62 17.86 17.00
C THR A 456 -14.19 17.53 18.38
N SER A 457 -14.34 16.23 18.69
CA SER A 457 -14.87 15.70 19.94
C SER A 457 -13.99 16.03 21.15
N ASP A 458 -12.68 16.11 20.94
CA ASP A 458 -11.69 16.44 21.97
C ASP A 458 -11.92 17.82 22.60
N ALA A 459 -12.54 18.76 21.87
CA ALA A 459 -12.89 20.06 22.43
C ALA A 459 -13.91 19.94 23.56
N PHE A 460 -14.96 19.14 23.37
CA PHE A 460 -15.99 18.91 24.38
C PHE A 460 -15.46 18.07 25.55
N ILE A 461 -14.65 17.05 25.26
CA ILE A 461 -13.99 16.24 26.30
C ILE A 461 -13.07 17.13 27.15
N GLY A 462 -12.22 17.93 26.50
CA GLY A 462 -11.32 18.87 27.17
C GLY A 462 -12.07 19.87 28.05
N LYS A 463 -13.20 20.42 27.59
CA LYS A 463 -14.03 21.34 28.36
C LYS A 463 -14.53 20.71 29.67
N SER A 464 -14.86 19.43 29.66
CA SER A 464 -15.34 18.74 30.88
C SER A 464 -14.27 18.61 31.98
N PHE A 465 -12.98 18.67 31.62
CA PHE A 465 -11.88 18.60 32.58
C PHE A 465 -11.59 19.92 33.31
N LEU A 466 -12.18 21.06 32.90
CA LEU A 466 -11.90 22.36 33.54
C LEU A 466 -12.34 22.44 35.01
N ASN A 467 -13.25 21.57 35.44
CA ASN A 467 -13.67 21.51 36.84
C ASN A 467 -12.57 20.93 37.75
N ASN A 468 -11.68 20.11 37.19
CA ASN A 468 -10.69 19.32 37.93
C ASN A 468 -9.24 19.75 37.63
N PHE A 469 -9.00 20.35 36.47
CA PHE A 469 -7.67 20.70 35.98
C PHE A 469 -7.59 22.16 35.53
N PRO A 470 -6.44 22.82 35.74
CA PRO A 470 -6.26 24.19 35.27
C PRO A 470 -6.24 24.24 33.74
N ILE A 471 -6.67 25.38 33.19
CA ILE A 471 -6.78 25.60 31.74
C ILE A 471 -5.48 25.28 30.99
N GLY A 472 -4.32 25.63 31.55
CA GLY A 472 -3.02 25.35 30.94
C GLY A 472 -2.72 23.86 30.77
N SER A 473 -3.17 23.02 31.71
CA SER A 473 -3.05 21.56 31.58
C SER A 473 -4.06 21.01 30.57
N VAL A 474 -5.29 21.53 30.56
CA VAL A 474 -6.32 21.16 29.57
C VAL A 474 -5.89 21.52 28.15
N MET A 475 -5.12 22.61 27.96
CA MET A 475 -4.51 22.93 26.68
C MET A 475 -3.55 21.83 26.19
N GLY A 476 -2.85 21.14 27.10
CA GLY A 476 -2.06 19.96 26.77
C GLY A 476 -2.89 18.86 26.13
N PHE A 477 -4.10 18.62 26.63
CA PHE A 477 -5.03 17.67 26.02
C PHE A 477 -5.47 18.13 24.62
N LEU A 478 -5.90 19.38 24.48
CA LEU A 478 -6.45 19.93 23.23
C LEU A 478 -5.44 20.04 22.09
N VAL A 479 -4.15 20.19 22.42
CA VAL A 479 -3.06 20.32 21.45
C VAL A 479 -2.42 18.97 21.13
N VAL A 480 -2.20 18.11 22.13
CA VAL A 480 -1.54 16.82 21.92
C VAL A 480 -2.49 15.78 21.32
N GLY A 481 -3.76 15.74 21.73
CA GLY A 481 -4.73 14.73 21.27
C GLY A 481 -4.84 14.60 19.75
N PRO A 482 -5.04 15.71 19.00
CA PRO A 482 -5.10 15.67 17.53
C PRO A 482 -3.79 15.26 16.85
N MET A 483 -2.65 15.39 17.54
CA MET A 483 -1.34 15.02 17.01
C MET A 483 -0.97 13.58 17.33
N ILE A 484 -1.36 13.10 18.51
CA ILE A 484 -1.04 11.78 19.01
C ILE A 484 -2.21 11.22 19.82
N ASP A 485 -2.64 10.04 19.41
CA ASP A 485 -3.42 9.12 20.23
C ASP A 485 -3.10 7.66 19.89
N ILE A 486 -3.73 6.71 20.60
CA ILE A 486 -3.57 5.27 20.36
C ILE A 486 -3.92 4.90 18.91
N LYS A 487 -4.98 5.47 18.37
CA LYS A 487 -5.55 5.20 17.05
C LYS A 487 -4.59 5.64 15.95
N ASN A 488 -4.17 6.90 15.99
CA ASN A 488 -3.19 7.51 15.11
C ASN A 488 -1.84 6.78 15.22
N THR A 489 -1.41 6.44 16.44
CA THR A 489 -0.18 5.65 16.65
C THR A 489 -0.21 4.31 15.93
N MET A 490 -1.32 3.58 16.00
CA MET A 490 -1.48 2.31 15.27
C MET A 490 -1.46 2.52 13.75
N MET A 491 -2.10 3.57 13.25
CA MET A 491 -2.08 3.91 11.82
C MET A 491 -0.67 4.31 11.33
N LEU A 492 0.08 5.05 12.16
CA LEU A 492 1.48 5.40 11.91
C LEU A 492 2.37 4.16 11.88
N LEU A 493 2.18 3.20 12.79
CA LEU A 493 2.92 1.92 12.80
C LEU A 493 2.64 1.08 11.55
N GLY A 494 1.49 1.27 10.90
CA GLY A 494 1.18 0.65 9.62
C GLY A 494 1.92 1.25 8.43
N SER A 495 2.33 2.51 8.53
CA SER A 495 2.91 3.29 7.43
C SER A 495 4.39 3.62 7.62
N PHE A 496 4.88 3.63 8.85
CA PHE A 496 6.25 4.02 9.18
C PHE A 496 6.92 2.96 10.04
N LYS A 497 8.26 2.90 9.99
CA LYS A 497 9.01 1.97 10.84
C LYS A 497 8.76 2.31 12.31
N LYS A 498 8.61 1.29 13.15
CA LYS A 498 8.39 1.45 14.61
C LYS A 498 9.41 2.37 15.28
N THR A 499 10.68 2.29 14.88
CA THR A 499 11.76 3.14 15.42
C THR A 499 11.54 4.62 15.12
N PHE A 500 10.99 4.95 13.96
CA PHE A 500 10.62 6.33 13.63
C PHE A 500 9.39 6.78 14.40
N VAL A 501 8.34 5.94 14.45
CA VAL A 501 7.10 6.29 15.18
C VAL A 501 7.42 6.64 16.62
N VAL A 502 8.21 5.82 17.33
CA VAL A 502 8.61 6.13 18.71
C VAL A 502 9.37 7.46 18.81
N LYS A 503 10.32 7.73 17.90
CA LYS A 503 11.05 9.02 17.89
C LYS A 503 10.14 10.21 17.65
N LEU A 504 9.18 10.09 16.72
CA LEU A 504 8.20 11.12 16.41
C LEU A 504 7.33 11.40 17.64
N LEU A 505 6.79 10.35 18.27
CA LEU A 505 5.97 10.44 19.46
C LEU A 505 6.71 11.13 20.61
N SER A 506 7.92 10.67 20.91
CA SER A 506 8.75 11.29 21.96
C SER A 506 9.04 12.76 21.65
N CYS A 507 9.31 13.10 20.38
CA CYS A 507 9.59 14.47 19.98
C CYS A 507 8.39 15.39 20.18
N ILE A 508 7.19 14.98 19.76
CA ILE A 508 5.96 15.74 19.95
C ILE A 508 5.67 15.91 21.44
N THR A 509 5.76 14.84 22.24
CA THR A 509 5.51 14.91 23.69
C THR A 509 6.48 15.87 24.38
N ILE A 510 7.79 15.77 24.11
CA ILE A 510 8.80 16.62 24.74
C ILE A 510 8.60 18.10 24.36
N ILE A 511 8.38 18.38 23.06
CA ILE A 511 8.22 19.76 22.58
C ILE A 511 6.91 20.37 23.09
N SER A 512 5.83 19.60 23.07
CA SER A 512 4.54 20.05 23.60
C SER A 512 4.66 20.36 25.10
N PHE A 513 5.30 19.48 25.86
CA PHE A 513 5.55 19.70 27.29
C PHE A 513 6.35 20.99 27.52
N ILE A 514 7.49 21.17 26.84
CA ILE A 514 8.34 22.37 27.00
C ILE A 514 7.56 23.64 26.65
N LEU A 515 6.87 23.69 25.51
CA LEU A 515 6.14 24.89 25.08
C LEU A 515 4.97 25.22 26.00
N LEU A 516 4.21 24.21 26.43
CA LEU A 516 3.08 24.41 27.35
C LEU A 516 3.54 24.81 28.75
N MET A 517 4.67 24.28 29.21
CA MET A 517 5.31 24.71 30.45
C MET A 517 5.67 26.20 30.38
N VAL A 518 6.36 26.66 29.33
CA VAL A 518 6.80 28.06 29.20
C VAL A 518 5.65 29.06 29.17
N ILE A 519 4.46 28.66 28.73
CA ILE A 519 3.32 29.58 28.57
C ILE A 519 2.44 29.62 29.82
N TYR A 520 2.35 28.51 30.57
CA TYR A 520 1.39 28.37 31.67
C TYR A 520 2.02 28.24 33.06
N LEU A 521 3.35 28.15 33.15
CA LEU A 521 4.15 28.24 34.37
C LEU A 521 5.13 29.40 34.23
#